data_AF-A0A857DAC8-F1
#
_entry.id   AF-A0A857DAC8-F1
#
_cell.length_a   1.000
_cell.length_b   1.000
_cell.length_c   1.000
_cell.angle_alpha   90.00
_cell.angle_beta   90.00
_cell.angle_gamma   90.00
#
_symmetry.space_group_name_H-M   'P 1'
#
loop_
_entity.id
_entity.type
_entity.pdbx_description
1 polymer ?
#
loop_
_entity_poly.entity_id
_entity_poly.type
_entity_poly.pdbx_seq_one_letter_code
_entity_poly.pdbx_strand_id
1 'polypeptide(L)' 'MMAEFYQNLQKGMNKSAAMREAKLSLIEKYPHPFFWSPFILLGAAN' A
#
# COMPACT_ATOMS: atom_id res chain seq x y z
N MET A 1 3.97 -1.80 -3.91
CA MET A 1 3.15 -2.36 -5.04
C MET A 1 1.97 -3.19 -4.51
N MET A 2 0.95 -3.54 -5.31
CA MET A 2 -0.17 -4.38 -4.79
C MET A 2 0.27 -5.77 -4.32
N ALA A 3 1.28 -6.38 -4.94
CA ALA A 3 1.85 -7.65 -4.48
C ALA A 3 2.35 -7.55 -3.01
N GLU A 4 3.01 -6.44 -2.68
CA GLU A 4 3.55 -6.16 -1.34
C GLU A 4 2.44 -5.90 -0.32
N PHE A 5 1.35 -5.26 -0.73
CA PHE A 5 0.15 -5.12 0.10
C PHE A 5 -0.39 -6.49 0.54
N TYR A 6 -0.56 -7.43 -0.39
CA TYR A 6 -1.03 -8.78 -0.04
C TYR A 6 -0.01 -9.59 0.77
N GLN A 7 1.29 -9.42 0.50
CA GLN A 7 2.34 -10.03 1.34
C GLN A 7 2.27 -9.49 2.78
N ASN A 8 2.05 -8.20 2.95
CA ASN A 8 1.94 -7.57 4.27
C ASN A 8 0.67 -8.02 5.01
N LEU A 9 -0.46 -8.22 4.30
CA LEU A 9 -1.65 -8.85 4.88
C LEU A 9 -1.37 -10.28 5.35
N GLN A 10 -0.66 -11.09 4.56
CA GLN A 10 -0.27 -12.45 4.94
C GLN A 10 0.65 -12.49 6.17
N LYS A 11 1.45 -11.42 6.37
CA LYS A 11 2.27 -11.23 7.58
C LYS A 11 1.46 -10.80 8.81
N GLY A 12 0.13 -10.68 8.69
CA GLY A 12 -0.74 -10.29 9.80
C GLY A 12 -0.88 -8.78 10.00
N MET A 13 -0.39 -7.96 9.08
CA MET A 13 -0.63 -6.51 9.15
C MET A 13 -2.11 -6.21 8.93
N ASN A 14 -2.63 -5.24 9.67
CA ASN A 14 -3.94 -4.68 9.37
C ASN A 14 -3.92 -3.96 8.00
N LYS A 15 -5.10 -3.80 7.41
CA LYS A 15 -5.25 -3.30 6.03
C LYS A 15 -4.64 -1.91 5.83
N SER A 16 -4.72 -1.02 6.82
CA SER A 16 -4.16 0.33 6.74
C SER A 16 -2.63 0.32 6.79
N ALA A 17 -2.04 -0.45 7.72
CA ALA A 17 -0.59 -0.61 7.80
C ALA A 17 -0.02 -1.28 6.54
N ALA A 18 -0.65 -2.35 6.07
CA ALA A 18 -0.23 -3.06 4.86
C ALA A 18 -0.21 -2.14 3.63
N MET A 19 -1.22 -1.27 3.48
CA MET A 19 -1.30 -0.34 2.36
C MET A 19 -0.32 0.83 2.49
N ARG A 20 -0.11 1.33 3.71
CA ARG A 20 0.89 2.38 3.96
C ARG A 20 2.29 1.92 3.53
N GLU A 21 2.72 0.74 3.98
CA GLU A 21 4.01 0.17 3.62
C GLU A 21 4.15 -0.05 2.10
N ALA A 22 3.13 -0.63 1.47
CA ALA A 22 3.12 -0.85 0.03
C ALA A 22 3.17 0.45 -0.79
N LYS A 23 2.64 1.56 -0.25
CA LYS A 23 2.68 2.90 -0.85
C LYS A 23 4.03 3.57 -0.66
N LEU A 24 4.65 3.45 0.52
CA LEU A 24 5.99 4.01 0.79
C LEU A 24 7.03 3.39 -0.16
N SER A 25 7.02 2.08 -0.30
CA SER A 25 7.87 1.36 -1.27
C SER A 25 7.66 1.82 -2.72
N LEU A 26 6.41 2.17 -3.08
CA LEU A 26 6.06 2.74 -4.39
C LEU A 26 6.60 4.16 -4.58
N ILE A 27 6.57 5.00 -3.55
CA ILE A 27 7.12 6.36 -3.57
C ILE A 27 8.65 6.31 -3.70
N GLU A 28 9.31 5.43 -2.95
CA GLU A 28 10.77 5.26 -3.02
C GLU A 28 11.23 4.79 -4.40
N LYS A 29 10.50 3.82 -4.99
CA LYS A 29 10.85 3.26 -6.29
C LYS A 29 10.44 4.16 -7.46
N TYR A 30 9.33 4.87 -7.32
CA TYR A 30 8.75 5.71 -8.36
C TYR A 30 8.25 7.03 -7.75
N PRO A 31 9.12 8.03 -7.58
CA PRO A 31 8.77 9.28 -6.87
C PRO A 31 7.64 10.06 -7.54
N HIS A 32 7.51 9.94 -8.87
CA HIS A 32 6.53 10.67 -9.63
C HIS A 32 5.09 10.28 -9.22
N PRO A 33 4.22 11.24 -8.84
CA PRO A 33 2.89 10.98 -8.29
C PRO A 33 1.99 10.04 -9.10
N PHE A 34 2.16 10.02 -10.42
CA PHE A 34 1.46 9.12 -11.32
C PHE A 34 1.47 7.65 -10.87
N PHE A 35 2.57 7.19 -10.26
CA PHE A 35 2.75 5.79 -9.90
C PHE A 35 2.14 5.41 -8.56
N TRP A 36 1.84 6.36 -7.67
CA TRP A 36 1.38 6.04 -6.31
C TRP A 36 0.11 6.78 -5.88
N SER A 37 -0.24 7.90 -6.52
CA SER A 37 -1.43 8.69 -6.17
C SER A 37 -2.77 7.94 -6.32
N PRO A 38 -2.97 7.03 -7.31
CA PRO A 38 -4.25 6.34 -7.42
C PRO A 38 -4.42 5.20 -6.40
N PHE A 39 -3.37 4.85 -5.65
CA PHE A 39 -3.43 3.81 -4.62
C PHE A 39 -4.05 4.36 -3.34
N ILE A 40 -5.38 4.32 -3.30
CA ILE A 40 -6.20 4.78 -2.18
C ILE A 40 -6.87 3.56 -1.53
N LEU A 41 -6.88 3.54 -0.19
CA LEU A 41 -7.57 2.51 0.57
C LEU A 41 -9.09 2.70 0.42
N LEU A 42 -9.74 1.83 -0.33
CA LEU A 42 -11.20 1.79 -0.40
C LEU A 42 -11.75 0.80 0.63
N GLY A 43 -12.69 1.28 1.45
CA GLY A 43 -13.37 0.54 2.52
C GLY A 43 -12.89 0.94 3.92
N ALA A 44 -13.83 1.17 4.82
CA ALA A 44 -13.58 1.48 6.23
C ALA A 44 -12.91 0.29 6.94
N ALA A 45 -11.96 0.59 7.82
CA ALA A 45 -11.56 -0.32 8.88
C ALA A 45 -12.72 -0.38 9.89
N ASN A 46 -13.63 -1.34 9.69
CA ASN A 46 -14.58 -1.77 10.72
C ASN A 46 -14.06 -3.04 11.36
#